data_AF-A3WS29-F1
#
_entry.id   AF-A3WS29-F1
#
_cell.length_a   1.000
_cell.length_b   1.000
_cell.length_c   1.000
_cell.angle_alpha   90.00
_cell.angle_beta   90.00
_cell.angle_gamma   90.00
#
_symmetry.space_group_name_H-M   'P 1'
#
loop_
_entity.id
_entity.type
_entity.pdbx_description
1 polymer ?
#
loop_
_entity_poly.entity_id
_entity_poly.type
_entity_poly.pdbx_seq_one_letter_code
_entity_poly.pdbx_strand_id
1 'polypeptide(L)'
;MQPTANFTAANLTRSLLRRSRQGALATLMVGSGDPYCSLVNVASHYDGSPILLISRLAVHTKNLLADPRVSLMLDERAAGDPLEGSRIMVAGTAEEADGELKAVLRKRYLNVHPSAEGFADFNDFSFFRIRLSGVHLVAGFGRIVDLKPEKVLTSLEGAEALVAAEQNAIDHMNGDHRDALKLYATRLLGAEAADWRCTGCDPDGLDMSADKHDALRLDFPRRIVDPAELRVVLKELADKARAIG
;
A
#
# COMPACT_ATOMS: atom_id res chain seq x y z
N MET A 1 -9.63 3.96 -21.84
CA MET A 1 -8.17 3.69 -21.72
C MET A 1 -7.84 2.47 -22.57
N GLN A 2 -6.96 2.57 -23.59
CA GLN A 2 -6.47 1.37 -24.28
C GLN A 2 -5.66 0.52 -23.28
N PRO A 3 -5.85 -0.81 -23.24
CA PRO A 3 -5.07 -1.65 -22.34
C PRO A 3 -3.61 -1.58 -22.72
N THR A 4 -2.77 -1.10 -21.80
CA THR A 4 -1.32 -1.18 -21.93
C THR A 4 -0.92 -2.66 -22.05
N ALA A 5 0.10 -2.94 -22.84
CA ALA A 5 0.52 -4.30 -23.23
C ALA A 5 0.89 -5.24 -22.06
N ASN A 6 0.86 -4.78 -20.80
CA ASN A 6 1.23 -5.52 -19.58
C ASN A 6 0.12 -5.58 -18.51
N PHE A 7 -1.15 -5.33 -18.86
CA PHE A 7 -2.26 -5.47 -17.91
C PHE A 7 -2.41 -6.93 -17.43
N THR A 8 -2.23 -7.16 -16.14
CA THR A 8 -2.74 -8.36 -15.45
C THR A 8 -3.58 -7.95 -14.25
N ALA A 9 -4.65 -8.69 -13.99
CA ALA A 9 -5.51 -8.46 -12.82
C ALA A 9 -4.70 -8.42 -11.52
N ALA A 10 -3.71 -9.33 -11.39
CA ALA A 10 -2.79 -9.37 -10.26
C ALA A 10 -1.95 -8.10 -10.11
N ASN A 11 -1.39 -7.56 -11.20
CA ASN A 11 -0.59 -6.32 -11.16
C ASN A 11 -1.44 -5.12 -10.75
N LEU A 12 -2.66 -5.00 -11.31
CA LEU A 12 -3.57 -3.92 -10.96
C LEU A 12 -3.99 -4.00 -9.48
N THR A 13 -4.36 -5.18 -9.00
CA THR A 13 -4.70 -5.38 -7.59
C THR A 13 -3.53 -5.07 -6.66
N ARG A 14 -2.31 -5.53 -6.99
CA ARG A 14 -1.08 -5.19 -6.25
C ARG A 14 -0.88 -3.68 -6.19
N SER A 15 -0.99 -3.03 -7.35
CA SER A 15 -0.86 -1.59 -7.46
C SER A 15 -1.88 -0.84 -6.59
N LEU A 16 -3.14 -1.28 -6.56
CA LEU A 16 -4.16 -0.68 -5.68
C LEU A 16 -3.85 -0.87 -4.20
N LEU A 17 -3.45 -2.08 -3.78
CA LEU A 17 -3.01 -2.33 -2.40
C LEU A 17 -1.89 -1.36 -1.98
N ARG A 18 -0.90 -1.15 -2.86
CA ARG A 18 0.28 -0.31 -2.60
C ARG A 18 -0.02 1.19 -2.59
N ARG A 19 -0.90 1.66 -3.49
CA ARG A 19 -1.12 3.11 -3.71
C ARG A 19 -2.33 3.66 -2.99
N SER A 20 -3.30 2.85 -2.60
CA SER A 20 -4.44 3.37 -1.85
C SER A 20 -4.00 3.88 -0.47
N ARG A 21 -4.51 5.05 -0.10
CA ARG A 21 -4.20 5.73 1.18
C ARG A 21 -5.38 5.78 2.13
N GLN A 22 -6.54 5.40 1.64
CA GLN A 22 -7.81 5.40 2.35
C GLN A 22 -8.75 4.41 1.68
N GLY A 23 -9.72 3.92 2.44
CA GLY A 23 -10.68 2.94 1.96
C GLY A 23 -11.95 2.91 2.81
N ALA A 24 -12.96 2.18 2.31
CA ALA A 24 -14.19 1.93 3.05
C ALA A 24 -14.07 0.56 3.74
N LEU A 25 -13.99 0.57 5.08
CA LEU A 25 -13.93 -0.63 5.92
C LEU A 25 -15.33 -1.03 6.34
N ALA A 26 -15.72 -2.25 5.99
CA ALA A 26 -16.91 -2.92 6.48
C ALA A 26 -16.56 -3.87 7.63
N THR A 27 -17.34 -3.78 8.71
CA THR A 27 -17.25 -4.59 9.94
C THR A 27 -18.65 -5.05 10.36
N LEU A 28 -18.75 -5.93 11.35
CA LEU A 28 -20.03 -6.43 11.87
C LEU A 28 -20.35 -5.79 13.22
N MET A 29 -21.52 -5.17 13.34
CA MET A 29 -21.97 -4.54 14.59
C MET A 29 -22.04 -5.56 15.72
N VAL A 30 -21.44 -5.23 16.86
CA VAL A 30 -21.53 -6.04 18.08
C VAL A 30 -23.00 -6.23 18.47
N GLY A 31 -23.41 -7.48 18.69
CA GLY A 31 -24.77 -7.84 19.07
C GLY A 31 -25.68 -8.12 17.87
N SER A 32 -25.98 -7.11 17.04
CA SER A 32 -26.93 -7.28 15.93
C SER A 32 -26.35 -8.03 14.73
N GLY A 33 -25.04 -7.95 14.50
CA GLY A 33 -24.39 -8.50 13.32
C GLY A 33 -24.63 -7.70 12.04
N ASP A 34 -25.25 -6.52 12.12
CA ASP A 34 -25.48 -5.66 10.95
C ASP A 34 -24.15 -5.19 10.34
N PRO A 35 -24.06 -5.06 9.00
CA PRO A 35 -22.88 -4.50 8.36
C PRO A 35 -22.74 -3.01 8.69
N TYR A 36 -21.55 -2.62 9.16
CA TYR A 36 -21.19 -1.24 9.44
C TYR A 36 -20.02 -0.80 8.57
N CYS A 37 -20.19 0.29 7.83
CA CYS A 37 -19.18 0.85 6.94
C CYS A 37 -18.59 2.14 7.51
N SER A 38 -17.27 2.29 7.46
CA SER A 38 -16.57 3.51 7.87
C SER A 38 -15.36 3.81 6.99
N LEU A 39 -15.02 5.09 6.85
CA LEU A 39 -13.79 5.52 6.19
C LEU A 39 -12.58 5.27 7.11
N VAL A 40 -11.52 4.70 6.55
CA VAL A 40 -10.24 4.49 7.23
C VAL A 40 -9.07 4.96 6.37
N ASN A 41 -8.00 5.42 7.01
CA ASN A 41 -6.70 5.57 6.37
C ASN A 41 -6.01 4.21 6.30
N VAL A 42 -5.24 4.00 5.23
CA VAL A 42 -4.60 2.73 4.90
C VAL A 42 -3.15 2.96 4.54
N ALA A 43 -2.27 2.11 5.07
CA ALA A 43 -0.91 1.92 4.58
C ALA A 43 -0.71 0.44 4.16
N SER A 44 0.46 0.11 3.62
CA SER A 44 0.78 -1.26 3.20
C SER A 44 1.92 -1.84 4.02
N HIS A 45 1.81 -3.10 4.42
CA HIS A 45 2.90 -3.92 4.95
C HIS A 45 3.87 -4.34 3.82
N TYR A 46 5.02 -4.93 4.16
CA TYR A 46 6.02 -5.40 3.19
C TYR A 46 5.45 -6.28 2.08
N ASP A 47 4.52 -7.18 2.43
CA ASP A 47 3.84 -8.08 1.49
C ASP A 47 2.67 -7.42 0.74
N GLY A 48 2.29 -6.19 1.09
CA GLY A 48 1.14 -5.48 0.53
C GLY A 48 -0.16 -5.64 1.32
N SER A 49 -0.13 -6.35 2.46
CA SER A 49 -1.30 -6.43 3.35
C SER A 49 -1.66 -5.03 3.90
N PRO A 50 -2.95 -4.64 3.93
CA PRO A 50 -3.38 -3.37 4.49
C PRO A 50 -3.03 -3.22 5.98
N ILE A 51 -2.55 -2.05 6.35
CA ILE A 51 -2.29 -1.60 7.73
C ILE A 51 -3.29 -0.50 8.07
N LEU A 52 -3.91 -0.63 9.25
CA LEU A 52 -4.80 0.37 9.82
C LEU A 52 -4.21 0.90 11.14
N LEU A 53 -4.46 2.17 11.43
CA LEU A 53 -4.28 2.80 12.74
C LEU A 53 -5.62 3.40 13.14
N ILE A 54 -6.27 2.81 14.14
CA ILE A 54 -7.66 3.14 14.47
C ILE A 54 -7.85 3.25 15.98
N SER A 55 -8.72 4.17 16.40
CA SER A 55 -9.03 4.38 17.81
C SER A 55 -9.88 3.23 18.36
N ARG A 56 -9.55 2.71 19.53
CA ARG A 56 -10.32 1.73 20.32
C ARG A 56 -11.70 2.25 20.71
N LEU A 57 -11.92 3.56 20.66
CA LEU A 57 -13.22 4.19 20.91
C LEU A 57 -14.16 4.08 19.70
N ALA A 58 -13.62 3.93 18.49
CA ALA A 58 -14.38 3.90 17.25
C ALA A 58 -15.27 2.65 17.16
N VAL A 59 -16.43 2.80 16.50
CA VAL A 59 -17.40 1.71 16.30
C VAL A 59 -16.78 0.54 15.54
N HIS A 60 -16.07 0.80 14.43
CA HIS A 60 -15.41 -0.25 13.65
C HIS A 60 -14.37 -1.01 14.47
N THR A 61 -13.68 -0.38 15.42
CA THR A 61 -12.68 -1.05 16.26
C THR A 61 -13.35 -1.96 17.28
N LYS A 62 -14.42 -1.50 17.92
CA LYS A 62 -15.23 -2.35 18.81
C LYS A 62 -15.79 -3.56 18.06
N ASN A 63 -16.27 -3.34 16.84
CA ASN A 63 -16.78 -4.39 15.97
C ASN A 63 -15.70 -5.43 15.65
N LEU A 64 -14.53 -5.02 15.14
CA LEU A 64 -13.49 -5.97 14.75
C LEU A 64 -12.80 -6.67 15.92
N LEU A 65 -12.82 -6.08 17.13
CA LEU A 65 -12.35 -6.75 18.34
C LEU A 65 -13.31 -7.87 18.79
N ALA A 66 -14.61 -7.74 18.47
CA ALA A 66 -15.60 -8.78 18.75
C ALA A 66 -15.66 -9.84 17.64
N ASP A 67 -15.53 -9.42 16.38
CA ASP A 67 -15.48 -10.31 15.21
C ASP A 67 -14.47 -9.76 14.19
N PRO A 68 -13.31 -10.41 14.02
CA PRO A 68 -12.21 -9.86 13.23
C PRO A 68 -12.49 -9.85 11.73
N ARG A 69 -13.59 -10.44 11.24
CA ARG A 69 -13.91 -10.48 9.81
C ARG A 69 -14.21 -9.09 9.28
N VAL A 70 -13.49 -8.71 8.23
CA VAL A 70 -13.61 -7.41 7.60
C VAL A 70 -13.64 -7.52 6.07
N SER A 71 -14.22 -6.51 5.44
CA SER A 71 -14.02 -6.23 4.01
C SER A 71 -13.53 -4.79 3.85
N LEU A 72 -12.48 -4.58 3.06
CA LEU A 72 -11.93 -3.26 2.78
C LEU A 72 -12.04 -2.98 1.27
N MET A 73 -12.80 -1.96 0.91
CA MET A 73 -12.86 -1.47 -0.46
C MET A 73 -11.77 -0.41 -0.70
N LEU A 74 -10.98 -0.61 -1.75
CA LEU A 74 -9.97 0.33 -2.24
C LEU A 74 -10.23 0.63 -3.72
N ASP A 75 -10.20 1.90 -4.10
CA ASP A 75 -10.46 2.37 -5.46
C ASP A 75 -9.38 3.33 -5.96
N GLU A 76 -9.35 3.57 -7.27
CA GLU A 76 -8.36 4.47 -7.90
C GLU A 76 -8.56 5.94 -7.55
N ARG A 77 -9.77 6.35 -7.15
CA ARG A 77 -10.16 7.75 -6.87
C ARG A 77 -9.76 8.74 -7.97
N ALA A 78 -9.75 8.29 -9.22
CA ALA A 78 -9.50 9.14 -10.37
C ALA A 78 -10.68 10.10 -10.63
N ALA A 79 -10.40 11.25 -11.22
CA ALA A 79 -11.44 12.16 -11.70
C ALA A 79 -12.28 11.49 -12.81
N GLY A 80 -13.58 11.79 -12.84
CA GLY A 80 -14.52 11.19 -13.80
C GLY A 80 -15.61 10.37 -13.12
N ASP A 81 -16.19 9.40 -13.84
CA ASP A 81 -17.15 8.46 -13.28
C ASP A 81 -16.43 7.43 -12.39
N PRO A 82 -16.71 7.37 -11.07
CA PRO A 82 -16.09 6.40 -10.17
C PRO A 82 -16.32 4.95 -10.58
N LEU A 83 -17.38 4.64 -11.32
CA LEU A 83 -17.68 3.27 -11.79
C LEU A 83 -16.82 2.82 -12.98
N GLU A 84 -16.20 3.76 -13.69
CA GLU A 84 -15.20 3.47 -14.73
C GLU A 84 -13.83 3.10 -14.13
N GLY A 85 -13.52 3.61 -12.94
CA GLY A 85 -12.28 3.34 -12.23
C GLY A 85 -12.16 1.91 -11.71
N SER A 86 -10.92 1.46 -11.52
CA SER A 86 -10.65 0.17 -10.90
C SER A 86 -10.91 0.22 -9.39
N ARG A 87 -11.43 -0.89 -8.85
CA ARG A 87 -11.66 -1.08 -7.42
C ARG A 87 -11.46 -2.52 -7.03
N ILE A 88 -11.01 -2.72 -5.80
CA ILE A 88 -10.84 -4.02 -5.17
C ILE A 88 -11.62 -4.07 -3.87
N MET A 89 -12.27 -5.21 -3.62
CA MET A 89 -12.85 -5.55 -2.32
C MET A 89 -11.98 -6.64 -1.72
N VAL A 90 -11.26 -6.27 -0.66
CA VAL A 90 -10.35 -7.13 0.07
C VAL A 90 -11.11 -7.78 1.21
N ALA A 91 -11.28 -9.10 1.18
CA ALA A 91 -11.87 -9.85 2.28
C ALA A 91 -10.76 -10.42 3.18
N GLY A 92 -10.97 -10.45 4.50
CA GLY A 92 -10.00 -10.99 5.42
C GLY A 92 -10.36 -10.84 6.89
N THR A 93 -9.35 -10.97 7.74
CA THR A 93 -9.44 -10.73 9.18
C THR A 93 -8.48 -9.63 9.62
N ALA A 94 -8.94 -8.69 10.43
CA ALA A 94 -8.09 -7.66 11.03
C ALA A 94 -7.42 -8.21 12.30
N GLU A 95 -6.09 -8.22 12.31
CA GLU A 95 -5.29 -8.73 13.43
C GLU A 95 -4.63 -7.57 14.16
N GLU A 96 -4.93 -7.44 15.45
CA GLU A 96 -4.29 -6.42 16.30
C GLU A 96 -2.80 -6.74 16.43
N ALA A 97 -1.95 -5.73 16.25
CA ALA A 97 -0.52 -5.88 16.36
C ALA A 97 0.00 -5.54 17.75
N ASP A 98 0.88 -6.38 18.27
CA ASP A 98 1.66 -6.18 19.49
C ASP A 98 3.16 -6.34 19.23
N GLY A 99 3.98 -6.08 20.27
CA GLY A 99 5.43 -6.29 20.26
C GLY A 99 6.14 -5.76 19.00
N GLU A 100 6.94 -6.64 18.39
CA GLU A 100 7.71 -6.36 17.18
C GLU A 100 6.82 -6.02 15.97
N LEU A 101 5.66 -6.68 15.84
CA LEU A 101 4.73 -6.40 14.74
C LEU A 101 4.20 -4.97 14.85
N LYS A 102 3.84 -4.50 16.06
CA LYS A 102 3.40 -3.12 16.27
C LYS A 102 4.47 -2.12 15.85
N ALA A 103 5.73 -2.35 16.20
CA ALA A 103 6.84 -1.48 15.81
C ALA A 103 7.00 -1.40 14.29
N VAL A 104 6.89 -2.54 13.59
CA VAL A 104 6.93 -2.63 12.13
C VAL A 104 5.76 -1.87 11.50
N LEU A 105 4.53 -2.11 11.95
CA LEU A 105 3.34 -1.48 11.39
C LEU A 105 3.36 0.03 11.60
N ARG A 106 3.74 0.49 12.80
CA ARG A 106 3.88 1.92 13.13
C ARG A 106 4.80 2.61 12.15
N LYS A 107 5.99 2.06 11.95
CA LYS A 107 7.02 2.61 11.07
C LYS A 107 6.52 2.77 9.63
N ARG A 108 5.99 1.69 9.03
CA ARG A 108 5.46 1.76 7.66
C ARG A 108 4.24 2.68 7.54
N TYR A 109 3.38 2.70 8.56
CA TYR A 109 2.22 3.58 8.56
C TYR A 109 2.62 5.06 8.59
N LEU A 110 3.58 5.45 9.43
CA LEU A 110 4.04 6.84 9.55
C LEU A 110 4.83 7.32 8.32
N ASN A 111 5.54 6.44 7.61
CA ASN A 111 6.13 6.79 6.33
C ASN A 111 5.08 7.23 5.28
N VAL A 112 3.85 6.74 5.43
CA VAL A 112 2.73 7.07 4.53
C VAL A 112 1.86 8.20 5.08
N HIS A 113 1.60 8.21 6.39
CA HIS A 113 0.73 9.15 7.09
C HIS A 113 1.49 9.86 8.22
N PRO A 114 2.44 10.76 7.91
CA PRO A 114 3.28 11.40 8.93
C PRO A 114 2.47 12.25 9.92
N SER A 115 1.32 12.78 9.50
CA SER A 115 0.39 13.51 10.38
C SER A 115 -0.16 12.67 11.53
N ALA A 116 -0.06 11.34 11.47
CA ALA A 116 -0.51 10.45 12.54
C ALA A 116 0.47 10.33 13.71
N GLU A 117 1.69 10.87 13.60
CA GLU A 117 2.72 10.78 14.65
C GLU A 117 2.22 11.33 16.00
N GLY A 118 1.39 12.38 15.97
CA GLY A 118 0.86 12.99 17.18
C GLY A 118 -0.12 12.13 17.99
N PHE A 119 -0.65 11.04 17.44
CA PHE A 119 -1.62 10.17 18.12
C PHE A 119 -1.34 8.67 17.95
N ALA A 120 -0.38 8.25 17.11
CA ALA A 120 -0.07 6.86 16.85
C ALA A 120 0.35 6.05 18.10
N ASP A 121 0.87 6.75 19.12
CA ASP A 121 1.32 6.15 20.38
C ASP A 121 0.31 6.32 21.53
N PHE A 122 -0.87 6.89 21.27
CA PHE A 122 -1.90 6.98 22.29
C PHE A 122 -2.43 5.59 22.65
N ASN A 123 -2.71 5.36 23.94
CA ASN A 123 -3.18 4.07 24.44
C ASN A 123 -4.55 3.66 23.88
N ASP A 124 -5.33 4.60 23.37
CA ASP A 124 -6.60 4.37 22.73
C ASP A 124 -6.48 4.19 21.21
N PHE A 125 -5.28 4.07 20.64
CA PHE A 125 -5.05 3.72 19.24
C PHE A 125 -4.31 2.39 19.12
N SER A 126 -4.77 1.57 18.18
CA SER A 126 -4.21 0.25 17.90
C SER A 126 -3.87 0.12 16.42
N PHE A 127 -2.75 -0.53 16.13
CA PHE A 127 -2.38 -0.93 14.78
C PHE A 127 -2.99 -2.29 14.46
N PHE A 128 -3.53 -2.42 13.26
CA PHE A 128 -4.04 -3.69 12.74
C PHE A 128 -3.44 -3.99 11.38
N ARG A 129 -3.22 -5.26 11.10
CA ARG A 129 -2.95 -5.77 9.75
C ARG A 129 -4.12 -6.61 9.28
N ILE A 130 -4.60 -6.37 8.07
CA ILE A 130 -5.61 -7.25 7.47
C ILE A 130 -4.91 -8.45 6.85
N ARG A 131 -5.18 -9.65 7.37
CA ARG A 131 -4.81 -10.92 6.74
C ARG A 131 -5.85 -11.25 5.67
N LEU A 132 -5.43 -11.23 4.41
CA LEU A 132 -6.31 -11.47 3.26
C LEU A 132 -6.77 -12.93 3.20
N SER A 133 -8.06 -13.13 2.92
CA SER A 133 -8.62 -14.41 2.47
C SER A 133 -8.90 -14.43 0.96
N GLY A 134 -9.05 -13.26 0.34
CA GLY A 134 -9.25 -13.11 -1.09
C GLY A 134 -9.49 -11.65 -1.50
N VAL A 135 -9.41 -11.38 -2.80
CA VAL A 135 -9.66 -10.06 -3.37
C VAL A 135 -10.56 -10.16 -4.58
N HIS A 136 -11.65 -9.39 -4.59
CA HIS A 136 -12.52 -9.23 -5.75
C HIS A 136 -12.13 -7.96 -6.50
N LEU A 137 -11.59 -8.10 -7.71
CA LEU A 137 -11.23 -6.97 -8.58
C LEU A 137 -12.38 -6.66 -9.53
N VAL A 138 -12.67 -5.37 -9.67
CA VAL A 138 -13.43 -4.84 -10.81
C VAL A 138 -12.59 -3.77 -11.49
N ALA A 139 -12.10 -4.04 -12.70
CA ALA A 139 -11.21 -3.18 -13.47
C ALA A 139 -11.98 -2.45 -14.57
N GLY A 140 -12.85 -1.51 -14.17
CA GLY A 140 -13.79 -0.82 -15.06
C GLY A 140 -14.91 -1.72 -15.58
N PHE A 141 -15.44 -1.42 -16.77
CA PHE A 141 -16.55 -2.17 -17.36
C PHE A 141 -16.12 -3.57 -17.83
N GLY A 142 -16.78 -4.61 -17.27
CA GLY A 142 -16.75 -5.98 -17.81
C GLY A 142 -15.54 -6.84 -17.44
N ARG A 143 -14.63 -6.36 -16.56
CA ARG A 143 -13.47 -7.14 -16.09
C ARG A 143 -13.55 -7.36 -14.59
N ILE A 144 -14.10 -8.51 -14.22
CA ILE A 144 -14.33 -8.92 -12.84
C ILE A 144 -13.54 -10.19 -12.57
N VAL A 145 -12.68 -10.21 -11.55
CA VAL A 145 -11.79 -11.33 -11.26
C VAL A 145 -11.65 -11.51 -9.75
N ASP A 146 -11.86 -12.74 -9.28
CA ASP A 146 -11.49 -13.14 -7.92
C ASP A 146 -10.04 -13.63 -7.90
N LEU A 147 -9.25 -13.09 -6.97
CA LEU A 147 -7.83 -13.37 -6.81
C LEU A 147 -7.56 -13.93 -5.41
N LYS A 148 -6.76 -14.99 -5.36
CA LYS A 148 -6.25 -15.53 -4.09
C LYS A 148 -5.08 -14.67 -3.58
N PRO A 149 -4.85 -14.61 -2.25
CA PRO A 149 -3.77 -13.81 -1.66
C PRO A 149 -2.39 -14.05 -2.30
N GLU A 150 -2.05 -15.30 -2.65
CA GLU A 150 -0.73 -15.65 -3.21
C GLU A 150 -0.48 -15.05 -4.60
N LYS A 151 -1.53 -14.56 -5.27
CA LYS A 151 -1.42 -13.87 -6.56
C LYS A 151 -1.21 -12.37 -6.42
N VAL A 152 -1.45 -11.81 -5.24
CA VAL A 152 -1.50 -10.35 -5.03
C VAL A 152 -0.65 -9.88 -3.86
N LEU A 153 -0.12 -10.77 -3.03
CA LEU A 153 0.86 -10.44 -2.01
C LEU A 153 2.27 -10.65 -2.55
N THR A 154 3.18 -9.75 -2.17
CA THR A 154 4.61 -9.87 -2.46
C THR A 154 5.22 -10.92 -1.54
N SER A 155 5.94 -11.90 -2.11
CA SER A 155 6.68 -12.88 -1.32
C SER A 155 7.86 -12.22 -0.61
N LEU A 156 7.97 -12.44 0.70
CA LEU A 156 9.06 -11.96 1.55
C LEU A 156 10.14 -13.01 1.79
N GLU A 157 10.02 -14.19 1.18
CA GLU A 157 10.97 -15.31 1.36
C GLU A 157 12.40 -14.91 1.00
N GLY A 158 13.32 -14.98 1.96
CA GLY A 158 14.72 -14.62 1.76
C GLY A 158 15.00 -13.11 1.70
N ALA A 159 13.98 -12.26 1.93
CA ALA A 159 14.10 -10.80 1.85
C ALA A 159 14.39 -10.15 3.22
N GLU A 160 14.83 -10.91 4.22
CA GLU A 160 15.01 -10.43 5.61
C GLU A 160 16.01 -9.27 5.66
N ALA A 161 17.09 -9.35 4.88
CA ALA A 161 18.11 -8.31 4.79
C ALA A 161 17.55 -7.01 4.17
N LEU A 162 16.73 -7.12 3.12
CA LEU A 162 16.05 -5.98 2.53
C LEU A 162 15.05 -5.34 3.50
N VAL A 163 14.21 -6.16 4.15
CA VAL A 163 13.22 -5.70 5.14
C VAL A 163 13.90 -4.96 6.29
N ALA A 164 15.00 -5.50 6.82
CA ALA A 164 15.76 -4.85 7.88
C ALA A 164 16.38 -3.51 7.45
N ALA A 165 16.79 -3.40 6.18
CA ALA A 165 17.42 -2.20 5.64
C ALA A 165 16.44 -1.16 5.05
N GLU A 166 15.15 -1.49 4.93
CA GLU A 166 14.15 -0.69 4.19
C GLU A 166 14.20 0.79 4.57
N GLN A 167 14.16 1.09 5.87
CA GLN A 167 14.10 2.48 6.32
C GLN A 167 15.36 3.26 6.00
N ASN A 168 16.53 2.64 6.15
CA ASN A 168 17.78 3.29 5.77
C ASN A 168 17.78 3.61 4.27
N ALA A 169 17.20 2.74 3.43
CA ALA A 169 17.03 3.01 2.01
C ALA A 169 16.01 4.14 1.75
N ILE A 170 14.88 4.17 2.47
CA ILE A 170 13.88 5.26 2.39
C ILE A 170 14.51 6.60 2.78
N ASP A 171 15.20 6.66 3.92
CA ASP A 171 15.81 7.86 4.46
C ASP A 171 16.91 8.37 3.52
N HIS A 172 17.75 7.48 3.00
CA HIS A 172 18.78 7.83 2.02
C HIS A 172 18.18 8.34 0.70
N MET A 173 17.13 7.69 0.18
CA MET A 173 16.45 8.17 -1.03
C MET A 173 15.82 9.55 -0.84
N ASN A 174 15.24 9.79 0.34
CA ASN A 174 14.62 11.06 0.67
C ASN A 174 15.63 12.16 1.04
N GLY A 175 16.79 11.81 1.59
CA GLY A 175 17.86 12.76 1.94
C GLY A 175 18.70 13.16 0.73
N ASP A 176 19.12 12.19 -0.07
CA ASP A 176 20.20 12.37 -1.04
C ASP A 176 19.76 12.22 -2.51
N HIS A 177 18.58 11.65 -2.78
CA HIS A 177 18.16 11.23 -4.14
C HIS A 177 16.75 11.67 -4.54
N ARG A 178 16.33 12.86 -4.08
CA ARG A 178 15.06 13.50 -4.46
C ARG A 178 14.90 13.71 -5.96
N ASP A 179 16.00 14.01 -6.65
CA ASP A 179 16.06 14.18 -8.10
C ASP A 179 15.77 12.86 -8.84
N ALA A 180 16.31 11.74 -8.35
CA ALA A 180 16.03 10.41 -8.88
C ALA A 180 14.55 10.04 -8.70
N LEU A 181 13.97 10.32 -7.52
CA LEU A 181 12.54 10.11 -7.27
C LEU A 181 11.67 10.91 -8.25
N LYS A 182 11.99 12.19 -8.46
CA LYS A 182 11.30 13.02 -9.47
C LYS A 182 11.42 12.42 -10.88
N LEU A 183 12.59 11.91 -11.26
CA LEU A 183 12.80 11.24 -12.55
C LEU A 183 11.97 9.97 -12.68
N TYR A 184 11.90 9.13 -11.64
CA TYR A 184 11.05 7.93 -11.66
C TYR A 184 9.59 8.28 -11.88
N ALA A 185 9.06 9.21 -11.08
CA ALA A 185 7.67 9.62 -11.16
C ALA A 185 7.33 10.18 -12.54
N THR A 186 8.13 11.11 -13.05
CA THR A 186 7.82 11.84 -14.29
C THR A 186 8.14 11.05 -15.55
N ARG A 187 9.25 10.31 -15.59
CA ARG A 187 9.75 9.66 -16.81
C ARG A 187 9.39 8.19 -16.92
N LEU A 188 9.31 7.47 -15.80
CA LEU A 188 8.95 6.04 -15.80
C LEU A 188 7.46 5.82 -15.57
N LEU A 189 6.83 6.67 -14.75
CA LEU A 189 5.43 6.49 -14.34
C LEU A 189 4.47 7.51 -14.96
N GLY A 190 4.97 8.52 -15.66
CA GLY A 190 4.16 9.53 -16.35
C GLY A 190 3.39 10.47 -15.44
N ALA A 191 3.77 10.57 -14.16
CA ALA A 191 3.16 11.49 -13.21
C ALA A 191 3.68 12.92 -13.38
N GLU A 192 2.96 13.88 -12.80
CA GLU A 192 3.40 15.27 -12.80
C GLU A 192 4.64 15.50 -11.91
N ALA A 193 5.36 16.57 -12.19
CA ALA A 193 6.50 16.98 -11.36
C ALA A 193 5.99 17.50 -10.00
N ALA A 194 6.43 16.85 -8.92
CA ALA A 194 6.09 17.20 -7.54
C ALA A 194 7.24 16.91 -6.58
N ASP A 195 7.05 17.21 -5.29
CA ASP A 195 7.98 16.86 -4.21
C ASP A 195 7.87 15.36 -3.84
N TRP A 196 8.18 14.48 -4.78
CA TRP A 196 8.06 13.01 -4.63
C TRP A 196 8.99 12.44 -3.56
N ARG A 197 8.41 11.78 -2.56
CA ARG A 197 9.08 11.05 -1.47
C ARG A 197 8.94 9.55 -1.64
N CYS A 198 9.97 8.82 -1.23
CA CYS A 198 9.87 7.40 -0.98
C CYS A 198 9.12 7.16 0.33
N THR A 199 8.17 6.23 0.34
CA THR A 199 7.33 5.89 1.51
C THR A 199 7.40 4.41 1.88
N GLY A 200 7.96 3.57 1.01
CA GLY A 200 8.06 2.14 1.24
C GLY A 200 8.95 1.48 0.19
N CYS A 201 9.59 0.39 0.58
CA CYS A 201 10.28 -0.51 -0.33
C CYS A 201 9.97 -1.96 0.05
N ASP A 202 9.86 -2.80 -0.95
CA ASP A 202 9.67 -4.24 -0.80
C ASP A 202 10.32 -4.96 -1.99
N PRO A 203 10.34 -6.31 -2.00
CA PRO A 203 11.01 -7.05 -3.05
C PRO A 203 10.58 -6.73 -4.48
N ASP A 204 9.35 -6.26 -4.69
CA ASP A 204 8.81 -6.01 -6.02
C ASP A 204 8.93 -4.54 -6.45
N GLY A 205 9.29 -3.60 -5.56
CA GLY A 205 9.29 -2.19 -5.94
C GLY A 205 9.45 -1.14 -4.84
N LEU A 206 9.22 0.11 -5.26
CA LEU A 206 9.30 1.33 -4.46
C LEU A 206 7.93 2.04 -4.44
N ASP A 207 7.44 2.38 -3.26
CA ASP A 207 6.22 3.17 -3.06
C ASP A 207 6.58 4.64 -2.88
N MET A 208 5.89 5.53 -3.59
CA MET A 208 6.20 6.96 -3.59
C MET A 208 4.93 7.81 -3.39
N SER A 209 5.08 9.01 -2.85
CA SER A 209 3.99 9.98 -2.75
C SER A 209 4.52 11.42 -2.79
N ALA A 210 3.68 12.37 -3.18
CA ALA A 210 3.93 13.79 -3.00
C ALA A 210 2.67 14.44 -2.44
N ASP A 211 2.82 15.47 -1.62
CA ASP A 211 1.66 16.18 -1.04
C ASP A 211 0.73 16.68 -2.15
N LYS A 212 -0.59 16.51 -1.96
CA LYS A 212 -1.66 16.78 -2.96
C LYS A 212 -1.65 15.92 -4.23
N HIS A 213 -0.69 15.02 -4.40
CA HIS A 213 -0.64 14.07 -5.52
C HIS A 213 -0.95 12.64 -5.06
N ASP A 214 -1.33 11.81 -6.02
CA ASP A 214 -1.58 10.39 -5.78
C ASP A 214 -0.30 9.67 -5.35
N ALA A 215 -0.47 8.56 -4.63
CA ALA A 215 0.64 7.66 -4.41
C ALA A 215 0.97 6.90 -5.70
N LEU A 216 2.25 6.61 -5.88
CA LEU A 216 2.82 5.89 -7.01
C LEU A 216 3.46 4.58 -6.56
N ARG A 217 3.49 3.62 -7.48
CA ARG A 217 4.20 2.34 -7.34
C ARG A 217 5.17 2.24 -8.51
N LEU A 218 6.46 2.18 -8.21
CA LEU A 218 7.51 1.87 -9.18
C LEU A 218 7.87 0.38 -9.04
N ASP A 219 7.47 -0.42 -10.02
CA ASP A 219 7.83 -1.84 -10.04
C ASP A 219 9.30 -2.02 -10.45
N PHE A 220 10.01 -2.89 -9.72
CA PHE A 220 11.34 -3.32 -10.10
C PHE A 220 11.28 -4.29 -11.30
N PRO A 221 12.32 -4.30 -12.16
CA PRO A 221 12.37 -5.23 -13.29
C PRO A 221 12.53 -6.70 -12.85
N ARG A 222 12.91 -6.92 -11.59
CA ARG A 222 13.12 -8.23 -10.97
C ARG A 222 12.91 -8.13 -9.46
N ARG A 223 12.65 -9.28 -8.82
CA ARG A 223 12.51 -9.37 -7.37
C ARG A 223 13.85 -9.14 -6.69
N ILE A 224 13.88 -8.29 -5.66
CA ILE A 224 15.06 -7.89 -4.90
C ILE A 224 14.95 -8.41 -3.47
N VAL A 225 16.02 -8.96 -2.92
CA VAL A 225 16.02 -9.53 -1.56
C VAL A 225 17.11 -9.00 -0.65
N ASP A 226 18.10 -8.29 -1.21
CA ASP A 226 19.18 -7.71 -0.44
C ASP A 226 19.43 -6.22 -0.78
N PRO A 227 20.01 -5.45 0.15
CA PRO A 227 20.21 -4.01 -0.03
C PRO A 227 21.28 -3.64 -1.08
N ALA A 228 22.22 -4.55 -1.40
CA ALA A 228 23.24 -4.27 -2.40
C ALA A 228 22.63 -4.31 -3.79
N GLU A 229 21.80 -5.32 -4.07
CA GLU A 229 21.05 -5.41 -5.33
C GLU A 229 20.05 -4.26 -5.48
N LEU A 230 19.38 -3.83 -4.39
CA LEU A 230 18.50 -2.66 -4.41
C LEU A 230 19.21 -1.41 -4.97
N ARG A 231 20.44 -1.12 -4.51
CA ARG A 231 21.20 0.04 -5.00
C ARG A 231 21.49 -0.06 -6.49
N VAL A 232 21.82 -1.26 -6.97
CA VAL A 232 22.07 -1.51 -8.40
C VAL A 232 20.80 -1.24 -9.21
N VAL A 233 19.65 -1.78 -8.80
CA VAL A 233 18.38 -1.59 -9.51
C VAL A 233 17.90 -0.15 -9.50
N LEU A 234 18.04 0.56 -8.38
CA LEU A 234 17.68 1.98 -8.34
C LEU A 234 18.56 2.79 -9.32
N LYS A 235 19.87 2.50 -9.40
CA LYS A 235 20.73 3.13 -10.39
C LYS A 235 20.33 2.80 -11.83
N GLU A 236 20.04 1.53 -12.14
CA GLU A 236 19.55 1.10 -13.45
C GLU A 236 18.28 1.86 -13.86
N LEU A 237 17.34 2.02 -12.93
CA LEU A 237 16.10 2.78 -13.16
C LEU A 237 16.36 4.27 -13.37
N ALA A 238 17.33 4.86 -12.65
CA ALA A 238 17.68 6.28 -12.81
C ALA A 238 18.31 6.54 -14.18
N ASP A 239 19.20 5.66 -14.61
CA ASP A 239 19.84 5.74 -15.92
C ASP A 239 18.81 5.54 -17.04
N LYS A 240 17.87 4.59 -16.87
CA LYS A 240 16.73 4.42 -17.79
C LYS A 240 15.86 5.67 -17.85
N ALA A 241 15.53 6.28 -16.72
CA ALA A 241 14.70 7.48 -16.67
C ALA A 241 15.36 8.68 -17.38
N ARG A 242 16.68 8.83 -17.24
CA ARG A 242 17.45 9.87 -17.94
C ARG A 242 17.51 9.66 -19.46
N ALA A 243 17.51 8.41 -19.91
CA ALA A 243 17.55 8.07 -21.33
C ALA A 243 16.23 8.34 -22.08
N ILE A 244 15.10 8.51 -21.37
CA ILE A 244 13.77 8.69 -21.99
C ILE A 244 13.57 10.07 -22.62
N GLY A 245 14.44 11.06 -22.36
CA GLY A 245 14.44 12.36 -23.06
C GLY A 245 13.28 13.27 -22.67
#